data_AF-A0A916X766-F1
#
_entry.id   AF-A0A916X766-F1
#
_cell.length_a   1.000
_cell.length_b   1.000
_cell.length_c   1.000
_cell.angle_alpha   90.00
_cell.angle_beta   90.00
_cell.angle_gamma   90.00
#
_symmetry.space_group_name_H-M   'P 1'
#
loop_
_entity.id
_entity.type
_entity.pdbx_description
1 polymer ?
#
loop_
_entity_poly.entity_id
_entity_poly.type
_entity_poly.pdbx_seq_one_letter_code
_entity_poly.pdbx_strand_id
1 'polypeptide(L)'
;MAVTLLHVDEHVSLEFGTEDLSAIRDYIGREYPDAKCESAGIVAVVSFGDEAFIFQNEWDAPCLISNSMRGDELLRNVHTHFNQR
;
A
#
# COMPACT_ATOMS: atom_id res chain seq x y z
N MET A 1 -11.07 -9.84 0.66
CA MET A 1 -11.44 -9.10 -0.56
C MET A 1 -10.35 -9.36 -1.59
N ALA A 2 -10.58 -9.11 -2.89
CA ALA A 2 -9.45 -9.11 -3.82
C ALA A 2 -8.62 -7.84 -3.59
N VAL A 3 -7.29 -7.92 -3.75
CA VAL A 3 -6.43 -6.74 -3.76
C VAL A 3 -6.72 -5.95 -5.04
N THR A 4 -7.17 -4.70 -4.90
CA THR A 4 -7.60 -3.86 -6.02
C THR A 4 -6.88 -2.51 -6.06
N LEU A 5 -6.80 -1.90 -7.24
CA LEU A 5 -6.33 -0.53 -7.42
C LEU A 5 -7.49 0.39 -7.77
N LEU A 6 -7.68 1.43 -6.97
CA LEU A 6 -8.61 2.52 -7.25
C LEU A 6 -7.84 3.78 -7.67
N HIS A 7 -8.44 4.59 -8.54
CA HIS A 7 -7.90 5.92 -8.84
C HIS A 7 -8.42 6.92 -7.79
N VAL A 8 -7.50 7.71 -7.24
CA VAL A 8 -7.77 8.80 -6.29
C VAL A 8 -7.10 10.05 -6.85
N ASP A 9 -7.90 10.94 -7.43
CA ASP A 9 -7.45 12.09 -8.21
C ASP A 9 -6.44 11.69 -9.32
N GLU A 10 -5.18 12.15 -9.23
CA GLU A 10 -4.11 11.84 -10.19
C GLU A 10 -3.28 10.60 -9.82
N HIS A 11 -3.58 9.97 -8.68
CA HIS A 11 -2.82 8.85 -8.12
C HIS A 11 -3.68 7.62 -7.90
N VAL A 12 -3.08 6.56 -7.35
CA VAL A 12 -3.79 5.31 -7.04
C VAL A 12 -3.78 4.98 -5.55
N SER A 13 -4.84 4.30 -5.13
CA SER A 13 -4.97 3.65 -3.83
C SER A 13 -5.00 2.13 -4.01
N LEU A 14 -4.16 1.43 -3.26
CA LEU A 14 -4.19 -0.02 -3.16
C LEU A 14 -5.13 -0.43 -2.03
N GLU A 15 -6.28 -0.98 -2.39
CA GLU A 15 -7.32 -1.46 -1.46
C GLU A 15 -7.18 -2.96 -1.26
N PHE A 16 -7.28 -3.42 -0.01
CA PHE A 16 -7.15 -4.84 0.31
C PHE A 16 -7.95 -5.23 1.54
N GLY A 17 -8.15 -6.53 1.76
CA GLY A 17 -8.81 -7.03 2.97
C GLY A 17 -7.87 -7.04 4.18
N THR A 18 -8.41 -7.00 5.39
CA THR A 18 -7.61 -7.18 6.62
C THR A 18 -6.93 -8.54 6.67
N GLU A 19 -7.49 -9.56 6.02
CA GLU A 19 -6.88 -10.88 5.84
C GLU A 19 -5.60 -10.85 5.00
N ASP A 20 -5.47 -9.88 4.08
CA ASP A 20 -4.32 -9.72 3.19
C ASP A 20 -3.22 -8.84 3.81
N LEU A 21 -3.53 -8.10 4.87
CA LEU A 21 -2.61 -7.14 5.50
C LEU A 21 -1.27 -7.77 5.87
N SER A 22 -1.27 -8.95 6.49
CA SER A 22 -0.02 -9.62 6.85
C SER A 22 0.78 -10.00 5.60
N ALA A 23 0.11 -10.55 4.58
CA ALA A 23 0.78 -10.98 3.36
C ALA A 23 1.35 -9.79 2.58
N ILE A 24 0.63 -8.67 2.52
CA ILE A 24 1.08 -7.42 1.89
C ILE A 24 2.27 -6.84 2.65
N ARG A 25 2.20 -6.78 3.99
CA ARG A 25 3.32 -6.33 4.82
C ARG A 25 4.56 -7.20 4.60
N ASP A 26 4.40 -8.53 4.57
CA ASP A 26 5.50 -9.46 4.40
C ASP A 26 6.09 -9.38 2.98
N TYR A 27 5.25 -9.17 1.96
CA TYR A 27 5.70 -8.89 0.60
C TYR A 27 6.51 -7.60 0.55
N ILE A 28 5.97 -6.48 1.05
CA ILE A 28 6.65 -5.18 1.06
C ILE A 28 7.98 -5.27 1.82
N GLY A 29 7.99 -5.89 3.01
CA GLY A 29 9.21 -6.03 3.81
C GLY A 29 10.27 -6.93 3.17
N ARG A 30 9.86 -7.90 2.34
CA ARG A 30 10.80 -8.76 1.60
C ARG A 30 11.38 -8.05 0.37
N GLU A 31 10.54 -7.38 -0.42
CA GLU A 31 10.96 -6.71 -1.67
C GLU A 31 11.64 -5.37 -1.40
N TYR A 32 11.28 -4.70 -0.29
CA TYR A 32 11.82 -3.40 0.12
C TYR A 32 12.30 -3.48 1.58
N PRO A 33 13.54 -3.94 1.83
CA PRO A 33 14.06 -4.16 3.19
C PRO A 33 14.09 -2.92 4.08
N ASP A 34 14.16 -1.73 3.47
CA ASP A 34 14.14 -0.44 4.17
C ASP A 34 12.73 0.06 4.46
N ALA A 35 11.69 -0.78 4.28
CA ALA A 35 10.31 -0.42 4.54
C ALA A 35 10.10 -0.02 6.01
N LYS A 36 9.39 1.08 6.22
CA LYS A 36 9.09 1.63 7.54
C LYS A 36 7.60 1.93 7.66
N CYS A 37 7.09 1.87 8.88
CA CYS A 37 5.75 2.35 9.21
C CYS A 37 5.87 3.27 10.43
N GLU A 38 5.46 4.52 10.27
CA GLU A 38 5.56 5.56 11.29
C GLU A 38 4.20 6.23 11.48
N SER A 39 3.82 6.49 12.73
CA SER A 39 2.63 7.29 13.03
C SER A 39 2.96 8.78 12.88
N ALA A 40 2.29 9.47 11.96
CA ALA A 40 2.42 10.91 11.76
C ALA A 40 1.10 11.61 12.15
N GLY A 41 0.99 11.98 13.43
CA GLY A 41 -0.23 12.60 13.97
C GLY A 41 -1.40 11.61 13.99
N ILE A 42 -2.41 11.86 13.17
CA ILE A 42 -3.62 11.02 13.06
C ILE A 42 -3.54 9.94 11.97
N VAL A 43 -2.49 9.96 11.13
CA VAL A 43 -2.30 9.00 10.04
C VAL A 43 -1.11 8.10 10.31
N ALA A 44 -1.12 6.91 9.71
CA ALA A 44 0.07 6.08 9.58
C ALA A 44 0.67 6.32 8.20
N VAL A 45 1.99 6.48 8.16
CA VAL A 45 2.76 6.59 6.92
C VAL A 45 3.59 5.33 6.77
N VAL A 46 3.45 4.68 5.64
CA VAL A 46 4.28 3.53 5.26
C VAL A 46 5.23 4.01 4.17
N SER A 47 6.53 3.80 4.35
CA SER A 47 7.53 4.22 3.37
C SER A 47 8.29 3.01 2.85
N PHE A 48 8.43 2.88 1.53
CA PHE A 48 9.22 1.84 0.88
C PHE A 48 9.58 2.26 -0.56
N GLY A 49 10.70 1.74 -1.08
CA GLY A 49 11.13 2.06 -2.45
C GLY A 49 11.38 3.55 -2.71
N ASP A 50 11.89 4.28 -1.69
CA ASP A 50 12.07 5.74 -1.63
C ASP A 50 10.78 6.58 -1.70
N GLU A 51 9.61 5.94 -1.56
CA GLU A 51 8.30 6.61 -1.59
C GLU A 51 7.58 6.48 -0.24
N ALA A 52 6.64 7.38 -0.01
CA ALA A 52 5.79 7.40 1.19
C ALA A 52 4.31 7.25 0.81
N PHE A 53 3.59 6.45 1.57
CA PHE A 53 2.21 6.09 1.36
C PHE A 53 1.40 6.40 2.61
N ILE A 54 0.21 6.95 2.44
CA ILE A 54 -0.72 7.09 3.56
C ILE A 54 -1.40 5.74 3.75
N PHE A 55 -1.25 5.16 4.93
CA PHE A 55 -2.00 3.99 5.34
C PHE A 55 -3.26 4.42 6.10
N GLN A 56 -4.41 4.01 5.59
CA GLN A 56 -5.69 4.16 6.28
C GLN A 56 -6.27 2.77 6.52
N ASN A 57 -6.95 2.61 7.65
CA ASN A 57 -7.72 1.41 7.94
C ASN A 57 -9.09 1.84 8.44
N GLU A 58 -9.92 2.26 7.50
CA GLU A 58 -11.28 2.70 7.79
C GLU A 58 -12.22 1.49 7.69
N TRP A 59 -12.93 1.19 8.78
CA TRP A 59 -14.00 0.16 8.79
C TRP A 59 -13.56 -1.22 8.25
N ASP A 60 -12.35 -1.65 8.63
CA ASP A 60 -11.75 -2.93 8.18
C ASP A 60 -11.49 -3.02 6.67
N ALA A 61 -11.42 -1.87 5.98
CA ALA A 61 -10.96 -1.73 4.60
C ALA A 61 -9.61 -1.00 4.59
N PRO A 62 -8.48 -1.70 4.82
CA PRO A 62 -7.17 -1.09 4.76
C PRO A 62 -6.77 -0.70 3.33
N CYS A 63 -6.11 0.45 3.22
CA CYS A 63 -5.58 0.92 1.95
C CYS A 63 -4.22 1.62 2.10
N LEU A 64 -3.47 1.63 1.00
CA LEU A 64 -2.25 2.42 0.83
C LEU A 64 -2.45 3.41 -0.31
N ILE A 65 -2.35 4.70 -0.01
CA ILE A 65 -2.59 5.78 -0.96
C ILE A 65 -1.25 6.38 -1.38
N SER A 66 -1.00 6.46 -2.69
CA SER A 66 0.16 7.15 -3.24
C SER A 66 -0.10 8.65 -3.45
N ASN A 67 0.99 9.42 -3.49
CA ASN A 67 1.01 10.85 -3.82
C ASN A 67 2.07 11.20 -4.87
N SER A 68 2.58 10.20 -5.60
CA SER A 68 3.63 10.38 -6.60
C SER A 68 3.50 9.34 -7.72
N MET A 69 3.97 9.69 -8.93
CA MET A 69 3.95 8.76 -10.06
C MET A 69 4.76 7.48 -9.78
N ARG A 70 5.89 7.60 -9.09
CA ARG A 70 6.72 6.43 -8.73
C ARG A 70 6.02 5.57 -7.68
N GLY A 71 5.33 6.19 -6.71
CA GLY A 71 4.50 5.47 -5.77
C GLY A 71 3.35 4.71 -6.46
N ASP A 72 2.74 5.29 -7.49
CA ASP A 72 1.71 4.61 -8.28
C ASP A 72 2.26 3.34 -8.96
N GLU A 73 3.47 3.40 -9.51
CA GLU A 73 4.15 2.24 -10.09
C GLU A 73 4.43 1.15 -9.05
N LEU A 74 4.87 1.56 -7.85
CA LEU A 74 5.11 0.63 -6.75
C LEU A 74 3.81 -0.07 -6.31
N LEU A 75 2.69 0.66 -6.18
CA LEU A 75 1.40 0.05 -5.85
C LEU A 75 0.88 -0.86 -6.98
N ARG A 76 1.13 -0.53 -8.25
CA ARG A 76 0.85 -1.41 -9.40
C ARG A 76 1.64 -2.72 -9.35
N ASN A 77 2.90 -2.67 -8.92
CA ASN A 77 3.71 -3.88 -8.76
C ASN A 77 3.18 -4.77 -7.63
N VAL A 78 2.83 -4.18 -6.48
CA VAL A 78 2.19 -4.91 -5.38
C VAL A 78 0.89 -5.57 -5.87
N HIS A 79 -0.01 -4.80 -6.48
CA HIS A 79 -1.27 -5.32 -7.03
C HIS A 79 -1.06 -6.47 -8.03
N THR A 80 -0.06 -6.35 -8.91
CA THR A 80 0.28 -7.39 -9.88
C THR A 80 0.72 -8.69 -9.20
N HIS A 81 1.53 -8.60 -8.14
CA HIS A 81 1.96 -9.78 -7.38
C HIS A 81 0.78 -10.54 -6.76
N PHE A 82 -0.21 -9.82 -6.22
CA PHE A 82 -1.35 -10.42 -5.52
C PHE A 82 -2.46 -10.92 -6.45
N ASN A 83 -2.51 -10.46 -7.71
CA ASN A 83 -3.50 -10.92 -8.71
C ASN A 83 -2.98 -12.00 -9.68
N GLN A 84 -1.71 -12.39 -9.57
CA GLN A 84 -1.13 -13.51 -10.34
C GLN A 84 -1.12 -14.84 -9.58
N ARG A 85 -1.64 -14.86 -8.34
CA ARG A 85 -1.77 -16.04 -7.48
C ARG A 85 -3.14 -16.68 -7.63
#